data_AF-A0A821K8R2-F1
#
_entry.id   AF-A0A821K8R2-F1
#
_cell.length_a   1.000
_cell.length_b   1.000
_cell.length_c   1.000
_cell.angle_alpha   90.00
_cell.angle_beta   90.00
_cell.angle_gamma   90.00
#
_symmetry.space_group_name_H-M   'P 1'
#
loop_
_entity.id
_entity.type
_entity.pdbx_description
1 polymer ?
#
loop_
_entity_poly.entity_id
_entity_poly.type
_entity_poly.pdbx_seq_one_letter_code
_entity_poly.pdbx_strand_id
1 'polypeptide(L)'
;MIAHSPANQPVIIITINFRLGVLADMYLKELFEEKSEWPTAGYYMYLDMLSALRWIKKNIHDYRGDPDNIALFGESAGGLSVIDLGGVKGSV
;
A
#
# COMPACT_ATOMS: atom_id res chain seq x y z
N MET A 1 -14.61 8.47 5.29
CA MET A 1 -14.15 7.54 6.33
C MET A 1 -13.81 8.35 7.57
N ILE A 2 -14.36 8.01 8.74
CA ILE A 2 -14.08 8.70 10.01
C ILE A 2 -13.17 7.77 10.81
N ALA A 3 -11.90 8.12 10.97
CA ALA A 3 -11.01 7.42 11.89
C ALA A 3 -11.17 8.04 13.28
N HIS A 4 -11.50 7.22 14.28
CA HIS A 4 -11.52 7.64 15.69
C HIS A 4 -10.22 7.16 16.35
N SER A 5 -9.47 8.10 16.91
CA SER A 5 -8.37 7.79 17.83
C SER A 5 -8.81 8.05 19.26
N PRO A 6 -8.34 7.30 20.27
CA PRO A 6 -8.59 7.62 21.67
C PRO A 6 -8.25 9.09 21.98
N ALA A 7 -8.98 9.69 22.92
CA ALA A 7 -8.67 11.03 23.40
C ALA A 7 -7.21 11.10 23.84
N ASN A 8 -6.49 12.15 23.40
CA ASN A 8 -5.05 12.36 23.63
C ASN A 8 -4.08 11.37 22.93
N GLN A 9 -4.54 10.63 21.92
CA GLN A 9 -3.64 9.90 21.01
C GLN A 9 -3.69 10.53 19.62
N PRO A 10 -2.87 11.55 19.32
CA PRO A 10 -2.85 12.15 18.00
C PRO A 10 -2.40 11.11 16.96
N VAL A 11 -3.11 11.05 15.83
CA VAL A 11 -2.80 10.16 14.71
C VAL A 11 -2.58 10.98 13.45
N ILE A 12 -1.74 10.46 12.55
CA ILE A 12 -1.59 10.99 11.20
C ILE A 12 -2.37 10.07 10.27
N ILE A 13 -3.29 10.65 9.50
CA ILE A 13 -4.05 9.92 8.48
C ILE A 13 -3.46 10.25 7.11
N ILE A 14 -3.07 9.20 6.39
CA ILE A 14 -2.54 9.31 5.03
C ILE A 14 -3.45 8.50 4.11
N THR A 15 -3.94 9.15 3.06
CA THR A 15 -4.63 8.48 1.96
C THR A 15 -3.71 8.48 0.74
N ILE A 16 -3.79 7.40 -0.04
CA ILE A 16 -2.98 7.22 -1.24
C ILE A 16 -3.89 7.00 -2.44
N ASN A 17 -3.43 7.43 -3.61
CA ASN A 17 -3.97 6.96 -4.87
C ASN A 17 -3.11 5.80 -5.36
N PHE A 18 -3.73 4.87 -6.06
CA PHE A 18 -3.09 3.76 -6.75
C PHE A 18 -3.81 3.53 -8.07
N ARG A 19 -3.18 2.87 -9.03
CA ARG A 19 -3.80 2.59 -10.32
C ARG A 19 -5.07 1.75 -10.14
N LEU A 20 -6.04 1.97 -11.03
CA LEU A 20 -7.32 1.23 -11.08
C LEU A 20 -7.56 0.64 -12.47
N GLY A 21 -8.50 -0.32 -12.55
CA GLY A 21 -8.93 -0.94 -13.80
C GLY A 21 -7.80 -1.65 -14.55
N VAL A 22 -7.81 -1.57 -15.88
CA VAL A 22 -6.80 -2.23 -16.73
C VAL A 22 -5.38 -1.76 -16.40
N LEU A 23 -5.18 -0.51 -15.97
CA LEU A 23 -3.85 -0.02 -15.62
C LEU A 23 -3.33 -0.59 -14.30
N ALA A 24 -4.21 -1.12 -13.46
CA ALA A 24 -3.88 -1.74 -12.17
C ALA A 24 -3.60 -3.24 -12.26
N ASP A 25 -4.36 -3.92 -13.12
CA ASP A 25 -4.53 -5.38 -13.05
C ASP A 25 -4.52 -6.01 -14.45
N MET A 26 -3.89 -5.34 -15.44
CA MET A 26 -3.68 -5.97 -16.73
C MET A 26 -2.64 -7.08 -16.61
N TYR A 27 -3.12 -8.30 -16.80
CA TYR A 27 -2.30 -9.47 -16.99
C TYR A 27 -2.27 -9.82 -18.48
N LEU A 28 -1.07 -9.81 -19.06
CA LEU A 28 -0.76 -10.41 -20.36
C LEU A 28 0.40 -11.36 -20.14
N LYS A 29 0.32 -12.56 -20.74
CA LYS A 29 1.35 -13.58 -20.58
C LYS A 29 2.73 -13.06 -20.99
N GLU A 30 2.78 -12.30 -22.08
CA GLU A 30 3.98 -11.68 -22.61
C GLU A 30 4.62 -10.70 -21.61
N LEU A 31 3.80 -9.92 -20.89
CA LEU A 31 4.29 -8.99 -19.85
C LEU A 31 4.82 -9.75 -18.62
N PHE A 32 4.21 -10.88 -18.29
CA PHE A 32 4.66 -11.72 -17.18
C PHE A 32 6.01 -12.39 -17.49
N GLU A 33 6.22 -12.79 -18.76
CA GLU A 33 7.45 -13.42 -19.24
C GLU A 33 8.59 -12.42 -19.49
N GLU A 34 8.30 -11.13 -19.70
CA GLU A 34 9.29 -10.08 -19.96
C GLU A 34 10.32 -9.91 -18.81
N LYS A 35 9.89 -10.10 -17.56
CA LYS A 35 10.76 -10.03 -16.37
C LYS A 35 10.51 -11.18 -15.40
N SER A 36 11.16 -12.30 -15.67
CA SER A 36 11.07 -13.53 -14.85
C SER A 36 11.46 -13.34 -13.38
N GLU A 37 12.32 -12.36 -13.08
CA GLU A 37 12.80 -12.10 -11.71
C GLU A 37 11.72 -11.48 -10.82
N TRP A 38 10.75 -10.77 -11.41
CA TRP A 38 9.66 -10.09 -10.70
C TRP A 38 8.42 -10.03 -11.59
N PRO A 39 7.62 -11.11 -11.65
CA PRO A 39 6.54 -11.18 -12.60
C PRO A 39 5.31 -10.46 -12.04
N THR A 40 5.30 -9.13 -12.15
CA THR A 40 4.31 -8.25 -11.48
C THR A 40 3.13 -7.88 -12.37
N ALA A 41 3.01 -8.47 -13.56
CA ALA A 41 1.85 -8.27 -14.42
C ALA A 41 0.57 -8.69 -13.65
N GLY A 42 -0.47 -7.86 -13.71
CA GLY A 42 -1.68 -8.02 -12.88
C GLY A 42 -1.60 -7.45 -11.46
N TYR A 43 -0.42 -7.07 -10.95
CA TYR A 43 -0.30 -6.65 -9.54
C TYR A 43 0.19 -5.20 -9.38
N TYR A 44 -0.04 -4.36 -10.37
CA TYR A 44 0.49 -3.00 -10.41
C TYR A 44 -0.10 -2.08 -9.34
N MET A 45 -1.38 -2.25 -8.97
CA MET A 45 -1.95 -1.50 -7.83
C MET A 45 -1.18 -1.76 -6.53
N TYR A 46 -0.76 -3.01 -6.29
CA TYR A 46 -0.03 -3.37 -5.08
C TYR A 46 1.39 -2.81 -5.11
N LEU A 47 2.02 -2.73 -6.29
CA LEU A 47 3.30 -2.05 -6.45
C LEU A 47 3.20 -0.54 -6.15
N ASP A 48 2.11 0.10 -6.54
CA ASP A 48 1.86 1.50 -6.20
C ASP A 48 1.72 1.67 -4.69
N MET A 49 0.91 0.82 -4.04
CA MET A 49 0.72 0.84 -2.60
C MET A 49 2.02 0.55 -1.83
N LEU A 50 2.81 -0.44 -2.24
CA LEU A 50 4.13 -0.73 -1.65
C LEU A 50 5.10 0.45 -1.82
N SER A 51 5.08 1.10 -2.98
CA SER A 51 5.89 2.29 -3.24
C SER A 51 5.46 3.44 -2.33
N ALA A 52 4.16 3.64 -2.15
CA ALA A 52 3.62 4.63 -1.23
C ALA A 52 3.99 4.31 0.22
N LEU A 53 3.92 3.05 0.66
CA LEU A 53 4.32 2.63 2.00
C LEU A 53 5.80 2.86 2.27
N ARG A 54 6.68 2.53 1.30
CA ARG A 54 8.11 2.83 1.37
C ARG A 54 8.36 4.33 1.48
N TRP A 55 7.62 5.14 0.73
CA TRP A 55 7.70 6.59 0.84
C TRP A 55 7.23 7.07 2.20
N ILE A 56 6.09 6.58 2.70
CA ILE A 56 5.57 6.94 4.02
C ILE A 56 6.60 6.60 5.10
N LYS A 57 7.08 5.34 5.16
CA LYS A 57 8.05 4.91 6.18
C LYS A 57 9.34 5.73 6.15
N LYS A 58 9.78 6.17 4.96
CA LYS A 58 10.96 7.02 4.80
C LYS A 58 10.76 8.47 5.28
N ASN A 59 9.56 9.03 5.13
CA ASN A 59 9.32 10.47 5.31
C ASN A 59 8.46 10.82 6.52
N ILE A 60 7.77 9.85 7.14
CA ILE A 60 6.76 10.14 8.18
C ILE A 60 7.33 10.81 9.43
N HIS A 61 8.62 10.60 9.71
CA HIS A 61 9.35 11.28 10.78
C HIS A 61 9.33 12.82 10.62
N ASP A 62 9.38 13.34 9.38
CA ASP A 62 9.35 14.77 9.11
C ASP A 62 7.98 15.40 9.45
N TYR A 63 6.94 14.57 9.51
CA TYR A 63 5.59 14.93 9.94
C TYR A 63 5.32 14.58 11.40
N ARG A 64 6.37 14.24 12.16
CA ARG A 64 6.32 13.82 13.58
C ARG A 64 5.56 12.51 13.83
N GLY A 65 5.45 11.65 12.82
CA GLY A 65 4.96 10.29 13.00
C GLY A 65 6.09 9.30 13.22
N ASP A 66 5.72 8.12 13.73
CA ASP A 66 6.64 7.04 14.03
C ASP A 66 6.66 6.01 12.88
N PRO A 67 7.80 5.82 12.18
CA PRO A 67 7.90 4.88 11.06
C PRO A 67 7.76 3.41 11.48
N ASP A 68 7.89 3.09 12.76
CA ASP A 68 7.71 1.74 13.32
C ASP A 68 6.29 1.51 13.86
N ASN A 69 5.42 2.53 13.79
CA ASN A 69 4.02 2.46 14.24
C ASN A 69 3.06 2.89 13.11
N ILE A 70 3.01 2.08 12.05
CA ILE A 70 2.15 2.26 10.90
C ILE A 70 1.04 1.20 10.92
N ALA A 71 -0.22 1.64 10.82
CA ALA A 71 -1.38 0.78 10.69
C ALA A 71 -2.04 0.95 9.32
N LEU A 72 -2.32 -0.16 8.64
CA LEU A 72 -3.08 -0.17 7.39
C LEU A 72 -4.56 -0.39 7.69
N PHE A 73 -5.41 0.29 6.93
CA PHE A 73 -6.86 0.12 7.01
C PHE A 73 -7.49 0.42 5.65
N GLY A 74 -8.60 -0.27 5.36
CA GLY A 74 -9.28 -0.18 4.08
C GLY A 74 -10.60 -0.93 4.09
N GLU A 75 -11.45 -0.64 3.12
CA GLU A 75 -12.78 -1.21 2.95
C GLU A 75 -12.90 -1.80 1.54
N SER A 76 -13.70 -2.86 1.36
CA SER A 76 -13.90 -3.55 0.08
C SER A 76 -12.55 -3.95 -0.56
N ALA A 77 -12.25 -3.50 -1.78
CA ALA A 77 -10.96 -3.70 -2.45
C ALA A 77 -9.77 -3.19 -1.60
N GLY A 78 -9.96 -2.12 -0.83
CA GLY A 78 -8.95 -1.64 0.12
C GLY A 78 -8.75 -2.59 1.30
N GLY A 79 -9.80 -3.29 1.75
CA GLY A 79 -9.69 -4.32 2.79
C GLY A 79 -8.91 -5.54 2.31
N LEU A 80 -9.14 -5.99 1.06
CA LEU A 80 -8.32 -7.02 0.42
C LEU A 80 -6.85 -6.56 0.33
N SER A 81 -6.65 -5.29 -0.05
CA SER A 81 -5.31 -4.72 -0.13
C SER A 81 -4.56 -4.73 1.20
N VAL A 82 -5.25 -4.50 2.34
CA VAL A 82 -4.65 -4.63 3.67
C VAL A 82 -4.16 -6.06 3.93
N ILE A 83 -4.95 -7.07 3.57
CA ILE A 83 -4.59 -8.48 3.75
C ILE A 83 -3.39 -8.84 2.89
N ASP A 84 -3.44 -8.51 1.60
CA ASP A 84 -2.39 -8.86 0.63
C ASP A 84 -1.06 -8.19 1.00
N LEU A 85 -1.08 -6.90 1.34
CA LEU A 85 0.11 -6.18 1.77
C LEU A 85 0.65 -6.72 3.10
N GLY A 86 -0.22 -7.09 4.05
CA GLY A 86 0.20 -7.69 5.32
C GLY A 86 0.97 -9.00 5.17
N GLY A 87 0.78 -9.73 4.06
CA GLY A 87 1.55 -10.92 3.72
C GLY A 87 2.94 -10.65 3.11
N VAL A 88 3.21 -9.43 2.65
CA VAL A 88 4.48 -9.05 2.02
C VAL A 88 5.52 -8.72 3.09
N LYS A 89 6.67 -9.41 3.08
CA LYS A 89 7.78 -9.10 4.01
C LYS A 89 8.20 -7.63 3.89
N GLY A 90 8.16 -6.91 5.02
CA GLY A 90 8.62 -5.53 5.13
C GLY A 90 7.61 -4.46 4.64
N SER A 91 6.33 -4.81 4.50
CA SER A 91 5.25 -3.88 4.15
C SER A 91 4.79 -2.99 5.31
N VAL A 92 4.92 -3.46 6.55
CA VAL A 92 4.72 -2.72 7.80
C VAL A 92 5.87 -3.02 8.76
#